data_AF-C1G8M4-F1
#
_entry.id   AF-C1G8M4-F1
#
_cell.length_a   1.000
_cell.length_b   1.000
_cell.length_c   1.000
_cell.angle_alpha   90.00
_cell.angle_beta   90.00
_cell.angle_gamma   90.00
#
_symmetry.space_group_name_H-M   'P 1'
#
loop_
_entity.id
_entity.type
_entity.pdbx_description
1 polymer ?
#
loop_
_entity_poly.entity_id
_entity_poly.type
_entity_poly.pdbx_seq_one_letter_code
_entity_poly.pdbx_strand_id
1 'polypeptide(L)' 'MSWKWASHRSTALSEEDRREYKQVLSQVNFNMKQHNARVGLVLTDTELVTIKKLDGNGNLLVAQYISWEDRYA' A
#
# COMPACT_ATOMS: atom_id res chain seq x y z
N MET A 1 -10.87 1.63 -5.39
CA MET A 1 -10.20 1.83 -4.10
C MET A 1 -11.21 1.57 -3.01
N SER A 2 -11.01 0.55 -2.17
CA SER A 2 -11.86 0.35 -1.00
C SER A 2 -11.49 1.42 0.03
N TRP A 3 -12.46 2.17 0.52
CA TRP A 3 -12.32 3.18 1.59
C TRP A 3 -11.81 2.58 2.92
N LYS A 4 -11.70 1.25 2.99
CA LYS A 4 -11.28 0.50 4.18
C LYS A 4 -9.79 0.16 4.22
N TRP A 5 -9.01 0.48 3.18
CA TRP A 5 -7.61 0.06 3.16
C TRP A 5 -6.80 0.75 4.24
N ALA A 6 -6.00 -0.03 4.97
CA ALA A 6 -5.03 0.48 5.93
C ALA A 6 -3.80 -0.44 6.01
N SER A 7 -2.62 0.14 6.20
CA SER A 7 -1.32 -0.55 6.22
C SER A 7 -1.21 -1.62 7.31
N HIS A 8 -1.83 -1.40 8.47
CA HIS A 8 -1.86 -2.35 9.59
C HIS A 8 -2.58 -3.66 9.23
N ARG A 9 -3.42 -3.67 8.19
CA ARG A 9 -4.10 -4.90 7.73
C ARG A 9 -3.16 -5.91 7.07
N SER A 10 -1.91 -5.52 6.81
CA SER A 10 -0.85 -6.44 6.40
C SER A 10 -0.67 -7.63 7.36
N THR A 11 -0.95 -7.42 8.65
CA THR A 11 -0.88 -8.43 9.72
C THR A 11 -2.25 -8.79 10.30
N ALA A 12 -3.35 -8.47 9.61
CA ALA A 12 -4.69 -8.81 10.09
C ALA A 12 -4.89 -10.34 10.17
N LEU A 13 -5.61 -10.79 11.20
CA LEU A 13 -6.01 -12.20 11.35
C LEU A 13 -7.12 -12.60 10.36
N SER A 14 -7.91 -11.63 9.90
CA SER A 14 -8.96 -11.84 8.92
C SER A 14 -8.37 -12.06 7.52
N GLU A 15 -8.74 -13.19 6.90
CA GLU A 15 -8.38 -13.50 5.52
C GLU A 15 -8.98 -12.51 4.51
N GLU A 16 -10.16 -11.97 4.82
CA GLU A 16 -10.80 -10.92 4.01
C GLU A 16 -9.96 -9.64 4.03
N ASP A 17 -9.55 -9.18 5.21
CA ASP A 17 -8.72 -7.97 5.36
C ASP A 17 -7.38 -8.12 4.66
N ARG A 18 -6.75 -9.29 4.79
CA ARG A 18 -5.49 -9.58 4.11
C ARG A 18 -5.65 -9.62 2.59
N ARG A 19 -6.80 -10.09 2.10
CA ARG A 19 -7.12 -10.10 0.67
C ARG A 19 -7.35 -8.69 0.14
N GLU A 20 -8.14 -7.87 0.84
CA GLU A 20 -8.35 -6.45 0.49
C GLU A 20 -7.01 -5.70 0.46
N TYR A 21 -6.16 -5.92 1.46
CA TYR A 21 -4.82 -5.35 1.53
C TYR A 21 -3.98 -5.70 0.28
N LYS A 22 -3.91 -6.99 -0.08
CA LYS A 22 -3.16 -7.46 -1.24
C LYS A 22 -3.76 -6.98 -2.57
N GLN A 23 -5.07 -6.79 -2.66
CA GLN A 23 -5.74 -6.30 -3.86
C GLN A 23 -5.28 -4.87 -4.20
N VAL A 24 -5.18 -4.00 -3.20
CA VAL A 24 -4.64 -2.64 -3.39
C VAL A 24 -3.18 -2.67 -3.82
N LEU A 25 -2.34 -3.50 -3.18
CA LEU A 25 -0.95 -3.66 -3.61
C LEU A 25 -0.82 -4.17 -5.05
N SER A 26 -1.72 -5.06 -5.47
CA SER A 26 -1.75 -5.57 -6.85
C SER A 26 -2.08 -4.47 -7.85
N GLN A 27 -3.02 -3.57 -7.50
CA GLN A 27 -3.38 -2.42 -8.33
C GLN A 27 -2.23 -1.41 -8.44
N VAL A 28 -1.55 -1.13 -7.32
CA VAL A 28 -0.35 -0.26 -7.33
C VAL A 28 0.75 -0.89 -8.18
N ASN A 29 1.06 -2.17 -7.99
CA ASN A 29 2.08 -2.88 -8.76
C ASN A 29 1.77 -2.87 -10.26
N PHE A 30 0.50 -3.09 -10.63
CA PHE A 30 0.07 -3.01 -12.02
C PHE A 30 0.35 -1.62 -12.59
N ASN A 31 -0.07 -0.55 -11.91
CA ASN A 31 0.18 0.81 -12.35
C ASN A 31 1.68 1.12 -12.47
N MET A 32 2.48 0.73 -11.47
CA MET A 32 3.94 0.90 -11.51
C MET A 32 4.58 0.17 -12.69
N LYS A 33 4.10 -1.03 -13.03
CA LYS A 33 4.58 -1.76 -14.23
C LYS A 33 4.23 -1.03 -15.51
N GLN A 34 3.00 -0.51 -15.65
CA GLN A 34 2.57 0.23 -16.84
C GLN A 34 3.41 1.50 -17.09
N HIS A 35 3.82 2.19 -16.04
CA HIS A 35 4.56 3.45 -16.14
C HIS A 35 6.07 3.30 -15.92
N ASN A 36 6.60 2.07 -15.84
CA ASN A 36 7.99 1.78 -15.48
C ASN A 36 8.44 2.51 -14.20
N ALA A 37 7.53 2.68 -13.25
CA ALA A 37 7.77 3.40 -12.02
C ALA A 37 8.49 2.51 -11.00
N ARG A 38 9.44 3.11 -10.27
CA ARG A 38 10.17 2.44 -9.16
C ARG A 38 9.47 2.57 -7.82
N VAL A 39 8.64 3.60 -7.67
CA VAL A 39 7.92 3.94 -6.45
C VAL A 39 6.45 4.19 -6.77
N GLY A 40 5.56 3.68 -5.93
CA GLY A 40 4.13 3.97 -5.92
C GLY A 40 3.72 4.49 -4.54
N LEU A 41 2.55 5.12 -4.47
CA LEU A 41 1.99 5.66 -3.24
C LEU A 41 0.58 5.13 -3.06
N VAL A 42 0.20 4.85 -1.81
CA VAL A 42 -1.19 4.71 -1.40
C VAL A 42 -1.51 5.88 -0.50
N LEU A 43 -2.50 6.66 -0.92
CA LEU A 43 -3.04 7.79 -0.20
C LEU A 43 -4.44 7.42 0.28
N THR A 44 -4.67 7.48 1.58
CA THR A 44 -6.00 7.34 2.19
C THR A 44 -6.34 8.59 3.00
N ASP A 45 -7.54 8.60 3.56
CA ASP A 45 -8.01 9.68 4.43
C ASP A 45 -7.23 9.72 5.77
N THR A 46 -6.50 8.67 6.13
CA THR A 46 -5.79 8.55 7.42
C THR A 46 -4.27 8.42 7.30
N GLU A 47 -3.75 7.94 6.17
CA GLU A 47 -2.32 7.67 6.02
C GLU A 47 -1.79 7.87 4.60
N LEU A 48 -0.47 8.05 4.52
CA LEU A 48 0.33 7.91 3.30
C LEU A 48 1.29 6.73 3.45
N VAL A 49 1.29 5.85 2.45
CA VAL A 49 2.18 4.69 2.40
C VAL A 49 2.98 4.71 1.11
N THR A 50 4.30 4.65 1.24
CA THR A 50 5.21 4.53 0.10
C THR A 50 5.51 3.07 -0.20
N ILE A 51 5.45 2.71 -1.48
CA ILE A 51 5.70 1.35 -1.96
C ILE A 51 6.85 1.39 -2.95
N LYS A 52 7.91 0.65 -2.69
CA LYS A 52 9.07 0.52 -3.57
C LYS A 52 9.05 -0.84 -4.26
N LYS A 53 9.26 -0.85 -5.58
CA LYS A 53 9.48 -2.08 -6.33
C LYS A 53 10.88 -2.61 -6.01
N LEU A 54 10.95 -3.86 -5.56
CA LEU A 54 12.23 -4.52 -5.30
C LEU A 54 12.81 -5.15 -6.57
N ASP A 55 11.95 -5.74 -7.41
CA ASP A 55 12.35 -6.40 -8.64
C ASP A 55 11.22 -6.45 -9.70
N GLY A 56 11.49 -7.06 -10.85
CA GLY A 56 10.53 -7.26 -11.94
C GLY A 56 9.42 -8.27 -11.65
N ASN A 57 9.59 -9.13 -10.64
CA ASN A 57 8.70 -10.25 -10.33
C ASN A 57 7.49 -9.83 -9.49
N GLY A 58 7.43 -8.56 -9.09
CA GLY A 58 6.32 -8.01 -8.32
C GLY A 58 6.54 -8.06 -6.81
N ASN A 59 7.77 -8.29 -6.36
CA ASN A 59 8.13 -8.10 -4.96
C ASN A 59 8.14 -6.61 -4.64
N LEU A 60 7.43 -6.26 -3.56
CA LEU A 60 7.24 -4.89 -3.11
C LEU A 60 7.77 -4.75 -1.69
N LEU A 61 8.46 -3.64 -1.44
CA LEU A 61 8.72 -3.14 -0.10
C LEU A 61 7.67 -2.10 0.23
N VAL A 62 6.89 -2.36 1.27
CA VAL A 62 5.91 -1.42 1.81
C VAL A 62 6.56 -0.70 2.99
N ALA A 63 6.70 0.62 2.89
CA ALA A 63 7.28 1.43 3.95
C ALA A 63 6.32 1.53 5.15
N GLN A 64 6.86 1.95 6.30
CA GLN A 64 6.03 2.40 7.41
C GLN A 64 5.12 3.55 6.95
N TYR A 65 3.87 3.52 7.39
CA TYR A 65 2.90 4.54 7.05
C TYR A 65 3.22 5.86 7.77
N ILE A 66 2.83 6.97 7.16
CA ILE A 66 2.80 8.29 7.79
C ILE A 66 1.34 8.59 8.08
N SER A 67 0.97 8.67 9.36
CA SER A 67 -0.37 9.11 9.77
C SER A 67 -0.54 10.60 9.50
N TRP A 68 -1.74 11.00 9.07
CA TRP A 68 -2.07 12.42 8.97
C TRP A 68 -2.30 13.07 10.34
N GLU A 69 -2.69 12.29 11.33
CA GLU A 69 -2.93 12.76 12.69
C GLU A 69 -1.61 13.07 13.42
N ASP A 70 -0.53 12.38 13.07
CA ASP A 70 0.82 12.62 13.64
C ASP A 70 1.42 13.97 13.23
N ARG A 71 0.82 14.70 12.28
CA ARG A 71 1.28 16.04 11.86
C ARG A 71 0.91 17.16 12.83
N TYR A 72 0.10 16.89 13.85
CA TYR A 72 -0.35 17.89 14.83
C TYR A 72 0.07 17.57 16.29
N ALA A 73 0.97 16.61 16.49
CA ALA A 73 1.53 16.27 17.80
C ALA A 73 2.78 17.10 18.15
#